data_AF-A0A661NEF7-F1
#
_entry.id   AF-A0A661NEF7-F1
#
_cell.length_a   1.000
_cell.length_b   1.000
_cell.length_c   1.000
_cell.angle_alpha   90.00
_cell.angle_beta   90.00
_cell.angle_gamma   90.00
#
_symmetry.space_group_name_H-M   'P 1'
#
loop_
_entity.id
_entity.type
_entity.pdbx_description
1 polymer ?
#
loop_
_entity_poly.entity_id
_entity_poly.type
_entity_poly.pdbx_seq_one_letter_code
_entity_poly.pdbx_strand_id
1 'polypeptide(L)'
;METTNHVLDAVLDELSLPHIEERLSRDFFYQLGLRFPQQYGIACRDVASCVQRAEALGAGPFLHTTVSAPNWIENGELVPDCKLEFALGYAGDIQIELLGPGQGTEHYARAIRDTDIAFHHVGIYQRGMEQLAASITGAGYPQVVQGGIALGNALSIDFRYFDSRADNGIYLEILDFSCLGMQLNMEPLIRAYSKLKKTLPF
;
A
#
# COMPACT_ATOMS: atom_id res chain seq x y z
N MET A 1 -15.17 20.93 -9.27
CA MET A 1 -13.88 21.61 -9.08
C MET A 1 -12.85 20.51 -9.09
N GLU A 2 -12.34 20.15 -10.26
CA GLU A 2 -11.27 19.15 -10.39
C GLU A 2 -10.01 19.76 -9.81
N THR A 3 -9.70 19.41 -8.56
CA THR A 3 -8.37 19.59 -8.01
C THR A 3 -7.53 18.45 -8.54
N THR A 4 -7.10 18.54 -9.79
CA THR A 4 -6.21 17.52 -10.38
C THR A 4 -4.90 17.55 -9.58
N ASN A 5 -4.54 16.40 -9.02
CA ASN A 5 -3.33 16.26 -8.22
C ASN A 5 -2.15 16.12 -9.19
N HIS A 6 -1.68 17.24 -9.73
CA HIS A 6 -0.63 17.27 -10.77
C HIS A 6 0.67 16.56 -10.36
N VAL A 7 0.96 16.48 -9.06
CA VAL A 7 2.12 15.72 -8.54
C VAL A 7 1.87 14.22 -8.70
N LEU A 8 0.67 13.75 -8.38
CA LEU A 8 0.29 12.35 -8.59
C LEU A 8 0.32 12.02 -10.08
N ASP A 9 -0.29 12.85 -10.93
CA ASP A 9 -0.32 12.61 -12.39
C ASP A 9 1.10 12.46 -12.94
N ALA A 10 2.00 13.40 -12.60
CA ALA A 10 3.40 13.34 -13.04
C ALA A 10 4.12 12.07 -12.56
N VAL A 11 3.89 11.64 -11.31
CA VAL A 11 4.48 10.41 -10.77
C VAL A 11 3.95 9.17 -11.50
N LEU A 12 2.65 9.10 -11.75
CA LEU A 12 2.05 7.98 -12.47
C LEU A 12 2.57 7.91 -13.91
N ASP A 13 2.64 9.05 -14.61
CA ASP A 13 3.20 9.14 -15.96
C ASP A 13 4.67 8.69 -16.01
N GLU A 14 5.51 9.21 -15.11
CA GLU A 14 6.93 8.84 -15.02
C GLU A 14 7.13 7.34 -14.75
N LEU A 15 6.30 6.75 -13.90
CA LEU A 15 6.36 5.32 -13.57
C LEU A 15 5.55 4.45 -14.55
N SER A 16 4.91 5.05 -15.56
CA SER A 16 4.04 4.37 -16.53
C SER A 16 2.91 3.56 -15.88
N LEU A 17 2.27 4.14 -14.87
CA LEU A 17 1.21 3.53 -14.09
C LEU A 17 -0.15 4.16 -14.42
N PRO A 18 -1.24 3.36 -14.41
CA PRO A 18 -2.58 3.88 -14.60
C PRO A 18 -3.10 4.57 -13.34
N HIS A 19 -4.11 5.42 -13.50
CA HIS A 19 -4.94 5.86 -12.38
C HIS A 19 -5.78 4.69 -11.83
N ILE A 20 -6.13 4.75 -10.54
CA ILE A 20 -6.99 3.76 -9.88
C ILE A 20 -8.29 3.55 -10.64
N GLU A 21 -8.92 4.64 -11.11
CA GLU A 21 -10.20 4.60 -11.81
C GLU A 21 -10.15 3.83 -13.14
N GLU A 22 -8.96 3.65 -13.73
CA GLU A 22 -8.78 2.82 -14.92
C GLU A 22 -8.78 1.33 -14.61
N ARG A 23 -8.58 0.95 -13.33
CA ARG A 23 -8.58 -0.44 -12.85
C ARG A 23 -9.82 -0.79 -12.05
N LEU A 24 -10.33 0.15 -11.26
CA LEU A 24 -11.38 -0.07 -10.28
C LEU A 24 -12.41 1.06 -10.36
N SER A 25 -13.65 0.71 -10.70
CA SER A 25 -14.75 1.67 -10.68
C SER A 25 -15.10 2.08 -9.26
N ARG A 26 -15.72 3.24 -9.08
CA ARG A 26 -16.23 3.65 -7.75
C ARG A 26 -17.30 2.67 -7.24
N ASP A 27 -18.14 2.17 -8.14
CA ASP A 27 -19.20 1.20 -7.83
C ASP A 27 -18.65 -0.10 -7.25
N PHE A 28 -17.48 -0.55 -7.70
CA PHE A 28 -16.79 -1.70 -7.14
C PHE A 28 -16.58 -1.55 -5.63
N PHE A 29 -16.04 -0.40 -5.19
CA PHE A 29 -15.82 -0.14 -3.77
C PHE A 29 -17.14 -0.02 -3.01
N TYR A 30 -18.14 0.67 -3.58
CA TYR A 30 -19.45 0.83 -2.94
C TYR A 30 -20.16 -0.50 -2.70
N GLN A 31 -20.14 -1.41 -3.69
CA GLN A 31 -20.76 -2.73 -3.58
C GLN A 31 -20.12 -3.60 -2.48
N LEU A 32 -18.82 -3.46 -2.28
CA LEU A 32 -18.08 -4.19 -1.24
C LEU A 32 -18.12 -3.50 0.13
N GLY A 33 -18.74 -2.31 0.24
CA GLY A 33 -18.75 -1.51 1.46
C GLY A 33 -17.40 -0.89 1.80
N LEU A 34 -16.55 -0.67 0.79
CA LEU A 34 -15.20 -0.14 0.92
C LEU A 34 -15.16 1.37 0.71
N ARG A 35 -14.25 2.04 1.43
CA ARG A 35 -13.84 3.41 1.14
C ARG A 35 -13.07 3.44 -0.17
N PHE A 36 -13.10 4.60 -0.84
CA PHE A 36 -12.24 4.83 -1.99
C PHE A 36 -10.77 4.78 -1.57
N PRO A 37 -9.87 4.11 -2.30
CA PRO A 37 -8.49 3.93 -1.85
C PRO A 37 -7.74 5.22 -1.59
N GLN A 38 -6.79 5.16 -0.65
CA GLN A 38 -5.97 6.31 -0.26
C GLN A 38 -4.47 6.11 -0.58
N GLN A 39 -4.10 4.94 -1.09
CA GLN A 39 -2.72 4.54 -1.31
C GLN A 39 -2.56 3.78 -2.62
N TYR A 40 -1.54 4.16 -3.40
CA TYR A 40 -1.02 3.37 -4.51
C TYR A 40 0.10 2.49 -3.97
N GLY A 41 -0.10 1.17 -4.00
CA GLY A 41 0.93 0.18 -3.73
C GLY A 41 1.61 -0.22 -5.03
N ILE A 42 2.90 0.10 -5.14
CA ILE A 42 3.68 -0.06 -6.36
C ILE A 42 4.85 -0.99 -6.05
N ALA A 43 4.92 -2.13 -6.73
CA ALA A 43 6.07 -3.01 -6.65
C ALA A 43 7.20 -2.48 -7.54
N CYS A 44 8.43 -2.46 -7.04
CA CYS A 44 9.61 -1.89 -7.66
C CYS A 44 10.79 -2.86 -7.51
N ARG A 45 11.57 -3.03 -8.59
CA ARG A 45 12.84 -3.78 -8.51
C ARG A 45 13.89 -3.03 -7.69
N ASP A 46 13.92 -1.71 -7.83
CA ASP A 46 14.79 -0.80 -7.07
C ASP A 46 13.94 0.31 -6.44
N VAL A 47 13.70 0.19 -5.14
CA VAL A 47 12.89 1.15 -4.37
C VAL A 47 13.59 2.50 -4.29
N ALA A 48 14.91 2.53 -4.09
CA ALA A 48 15.67 3.76 -3.97
C ALA A 48 15.61 4.60 -5.25
N SER A 49 15.74 3.95 -6.40
CA SER A 49 15.60 4.61 -7.70
C SER A 49 14.20 5.19 -7.90
N CYS A 50 13.15 4.44 -7.54
CA CYS A 50 11.76 4.92 -7.66
C CYS A 50 11.48 6.08 -6.71
N VAL A 51 12.02 6.06 -5.48
CA VAL A 51 11.96 7.18 -4.53
C VAL A 51 12.58 8.44 -5.14
N GLN A 52 13.79 8.35 -5.70
CA GLN A 52 14.46 9.50 -6.30
C GLN A 52 13.66 10.10 -7.46
N ARG A 53 13.10 9.25 -8.34
CA ARG A 53 12.26 9.67 -9.46
C ARG A 53 10.99 10.37 -8.99
N ALA A 54 10.31 9.81 -8.00
CA ALA A 54 9.10 10.41 -7.42
C ALA A 54 9.40 11.72 -6.68
N GLU A 55 10.48 11.79 -5.89
CA GLU A 55 10.88 13.02 -5.17
C GLU A 55 11.27 14.14 -6.15
N ALA A 56 11.88 13.82 -7.29
CA ALA A 56 12.20 14.80 -8.34
C ALA A 56 10.94 15.47 -8.94
N LEU A 57 9.79 14.81 -8.85
CA LEU A 57 8.49 15.32 -9.30
C LEU A 57 7.68 15.98 -8.18
N GLY A 58 8.23 16.06 -6.97
CA GLY A 58 7.62 16.73 -5.83
C GLY A 58 6.85 15.82 -4.88
N ALA A 59 6.83 14.50 -5.10
CA ALA A 59 6.27 13.56 -4.14
C ALA A 59 7.19 13.36 -2.92
N GLY A 60 6.63 12.80 -1.85
CA GLY A 60 7.34 12.50 -0.61
C GLY A 60 7.57 13.76 0.27
N PRO A 61 8.77 13.93 0.84
CA PRO A 61 9.85 12.95 0.91
C PRO A 61 9.42 11.62 1.54
N PHE A 62 10.14 10.58 1.18
CA PHE A 62 9.80 9.21 1.57
C PHE A 62 10.51 8.79 2.86
N LEU A 63 9.77 8.06 3.71
CA LEU A 63 10.32 7.15 4.72
C LEU A 63 10.67 5.85 4.00
N HIS A 64 11.96 5.57 3.80
CA HIS A 64 12.45 4.36 3.13
C HIS A 64 13.17 3.47 4.15
N THR A 65 12.73 2.21 4.28
CA THR A 65 13.27 1.28 5.27
C THR A 65 13.04 -0.19 4.87
N THR A 66 13.62 -1.09 5.65
CA THR A 66 13.37 -2.54 5.57
C THR A 66 12.93 -3.02 6.94
N VAL A 67 11.80 -3.73 7.00
CA VAL A 67 11.24 -4.27 8.24
C VAL A 67 11.13 -5.79 8.18
N SER A 68 11.27 -6.43 9.34
CA SER A 68 10.88 -7.83 9.50
C SER A 68 9.35 -7.93 9.62
N ALA A 69 8.75 -8.89 8.93
CA ALA A 69 7.33 -9.20 8.96
C ALA A 69 7.10 -10.60 9.58
N PRO A 70 7.27 -10.77 10.91
CA PRO A 70 7.28 -12.09 11.55
C PRO A 70 5.91 -12.80 11.55
N ASN A 71 4.82 -12.07 11.29
CA ASN A 71 3.47 -12.62 11.21
C ASN A 71 2.92 -12.60 9.77
N TRP A 72 3.81 -12.68 8.78
CA TRP A 72 3.43 -12.71 7.37
C TRP A 72 2.92 -14.10 6.99
N ILE A 73 1.67 -14.18 6.55
CA ILE A 73 0.98 -15.40 6.17
C ILE A 73 0.59 -15.30 4.70
N GLU A 74 0.93 -16.31 3.91
CA GLU A 74 0.51 -16.45 2.52
C GLU A 74 -0.31 -17.73 2.33
N ASN A 75 -1.50 -17.61 1.75
CA ASN A 75 -2.40 -18.75 1.49
C ASN A 75 -2.64 -19.63 2.73
N GLY A 76 -2.66 -19.03 3.92
CA GLY A 76 -2.85 -19.72 5.19
C GLY A 76 -1.57 -20.29 5.83
N GLU A 77 -0.42 -20.16 5.18
CA GLU A 77 0.86 -20.66 5.69
C GLU A 77 1.76 -19.50 6.16
N LEU A 78 2.37 -19.67 7.34
CA LEU A 78 3.34 -18.69 7.86
C LEU A 78 4.62 -18.71 7.02
N VAL A 79 5.08 -17.53 6.60
CA VAL A 79 6.34 -17.36 5.89
C VAL A 79 7.43 -16.96 6.90
N PRO A 80 8.37 -17.84 7.23
CA PRO A 80 9.46 -17.52 8.15
C PRO A 80 10.43 -16.51 7.55
N ASP A 81 11.05 -15.70 8.41
CA ASP A 81 12.09 -14.73 8.05
C ASP A 81 11.70 -13.74 6.93
N CYS A 82 10.40 -13.46 6.80
CA CYS A 82 9.89 -12.49 5.84
C CYS A 82 10.42 -11.09 6.16
N LYS A 83 10.98 -10.40 5.15
CA LYS A 83 11.38 -9.00 5.24
C LYS A 83 10.88 -8.21 4.05
N LEU A 84 10.41 -7.00 4.31
CA LEU A 84 9.83 -6.12 3.33
C LEU A 84 10.62 -4.83 3.29
N GLU A 85 11.16 -4.50 2.13
CA GLU A 85 11.67 -3.17 1.84
C GLU A 85 10.51 -2.33 1.31
N PHE A 86 10.31 -1.15 1.89
CA PHE A 86 9.29 -0.24 1.42
C PHE A 86 9.70 1.21 1.60
N ALA A 87 9.07 2.09 0.82
CA ALA A 87 9.12 3.52 0.99
C ALA A 87 7.72 4.14 0.98
N LEU A 88 7.40 4.92 2.02
CA LEU A 88 6.11 5.61 2.16
C LEU A 88 6.27 7.12 2.00
N GLY A 89 5.53 7.69 1.07
CA GLY A 89 5.50 9.12 0.76
C GLY A 89 4.11 9.57 0.31
N TYR A 90 3.99 10.84 -0.08
CA TYR A 90 2.73 11.39 -0.57
C TYR A 90 2.94 12.17 -1.85
N ALA A 91 2.05 11.97 -2.82
CA ALA A 91 1.88 12.85 -3.97
C ALA A 91 0.58 13.63 -3.73
N GLY A 92 0.68 14.88 -3.31
CA GLY A 92 -0.47 15.65 -2.81
C GLY A 92 -1.12 15.01 -1.57
N ASP A 93 -2.39 14.61 -1.69
CA ASP A 93 -3.19 13.95 -0.64
C ASP A 93 -3.22 12.42 -0.74
N ILE A 94 -2.65 11.85 -1.81
CA ILE A 94 -2.58 10.41 -2.03
C ILE A 94 -1.26 9.85 -1.53
N GLN A 95 -1.31 8.73 -0.81
CA GLN A 95 -0.12 8.03 -0.36
C GLN A 95 0.48 7.20 -1.50
N ILE A 96 1.80 7.28 -1.64
CA ILE A 96 2.58 6.43 -2.54
C ILE A 96 3.39 5.47 -1.68
N GLU A 97 3.17 4.19 -1.89
CA GLU A 97 3.97 3.12 -1.30
C GLU A 97 4.76 2.41 -2.40
N LEU A 98 6.08 2.42 -2.27
CA LEU A 98 7.01 1.74 -3.16
C LEU A 98 7.57 0.51 -2.45
N LEU A 99 7.40 -0.68 -3.02
CA LEU A 99 7.68 -1.97 -2.38
C LEU A 99 8.76 -2.72 -3.14
N GLY A 100 9.80 -3.15 -2.43
CA GLY A 100 10.80 -4.04 -3.00
C GLY A 100 10.26 -5.46 -3.24
N PRO A 101 11.03 -6.34 -3.90
CA PRO A 101 10.60 -7.72 -4.17
C PRO A 101 10.30 -8.53 -2.91
N GLY A 102 10.86 -8.12 -1.77
CA GLY A 102 10.76 -8.82 -0.48
C GLY A 102 11.79 -9.96 -0.35
N GLN A 103 12.00 -10.39 0.89
CA GLN A 103 12.78 -11.58 1.24
C GLN A 103 11.83 -12.59 1.90
N GLY A 104 11.91 -13.86 1.49
CA GLY A 104 11.06 -14.94 2.01
C GLY A 104 9.67 -15.02 1.36
N THR A 105 9.25 -13.97 0.65
CA THR A 105 7.99 -13.87 -0.08
C THR A 105 8.26 -13.66 -1.58
N GLU A 106 7.31 -14.06 -2.42
CA GLU A 106 7.28 -13.68 -3.84
C GLU A 106 6.12 -12.73 -4.17
N HIS A 107 5.39 -12.25 -3.16
CA HIS A 107 4.13 -11.50 -3.34
C HIS A 107 4.32 -10.30 -4.28
N TYR A 108 5.31 -9.46 -4.01
CA TYR A 108 5.67 -8.32 -4.85
C TYR A 108 6.54 -8.72 -6.05
N ALA A 109 7.51 -9.62 -5.84
CA ALA A 109 8.45 -10.05 -6.88
C ALA A 109 7.75 -10.64 -8.12
N ARG A 110 6.60 -11.31 -7.95
CA ARG A 110 5.80 -11.85 -9.06
C ARG A 110 5.25 -10.76 -9.97
N ALA A 111 4.85 -9.60 -9.43
CA ALA A 111 4.31 -8.50 -10.22
C ALA A 111 5.38 -7.82 -11.09
N ILE A 112 6.63 -7.85 -10.65
CA ILE A 112 7.79 -7.27 -11.36
C ILE A 112 8.69 -8.35 -12.00
N ARG A 113 8.10 -9.46 -12.43
CA ARG A 113 8.87 -10.52 -13.11
C ARG A 113 9.39 -10.05 -14.46
N ASP A 114 8.50 -9.44 -15.24
CA ASP A 114 8.74 -9.04 -16.63
C ASP A 114 8.82 -7.50 -16.80
N THR A 115 8.84 -6.76 -15.70
CA THR A 115 8.95 -5.31 -15.62
C THR A 115 9.76 -4.92 -14.39
N ASP A 116 10.25 -3.68 -14.33
CA ASP A 116 10.92 -3.15 -13.14
C ASP A 116 9.94 -2.50 -12.15
N ILE A 117 8.76 -2.11 -12.63
CA ILE A 117 7.74 -1.42 -11.84
C ILE A 117 6.36 -1.97 -12.23
N ALA A 118 5.52 -2.22 -11.23
CA ALA A 118 4.14 -2.66 -11.43
C ALA A 118 3.19 -2.01 -10.42
N PHE A 119 2.01 -1.58 -10.89
CA PHE A 119 0.91 -1.24 -9.99
C PHE A 119 0.41 -2.53 -9.34
N HIS A 120 0.66 -2.68 -8.04
CA HIS A 120 0.47 -3.95 -7.36
C HIS A 120 -0.88 -4.03 -6.66
N HIS A 121 -1.24 -2.98 -5.92
CA HIS A 121 -2.45 -2.97 -5.13
C HIS A 121 -2.95 -1.56 -4.87
N VAL A 122 -4.21 -1.47 -4.45
CA VAL A 122 -4.77 -0.28 -3.82
C VAL A 122 -4.87 -0.48 -2.31
N GLY A 123 -4.40 0.50 -1.53
CA GLY A 123 -4.50 0.47 -0.07
C GLY A 123 -5.74 1.23 0.42
N ILE A 124 -6.53 0.56 1.25
CA ILE A 124 -7.81 1.05 1.77
C ILE A 124 -7.78 1.00 3.30
N TYR A 125 -7.68 2.18 3.91
CA TYR A 125 -7.68 2.35 5.36
C TYR A 125 -9.10 2.31 5.92
N GLN A 126 -9.49 1.16 6.47
CA GLN A 126 -10.85 0.95 6.96
C GLN A 126 -10.91 -0.03 8.14
N ARG A 127 -11.80 0.29 9.09
CA ARG A 127 -12.06 -0.52 10.28
C ARG A 127 -13.01 -1.67 9.98
N GLY A 128 -12.88 -2.75 10.74
CA GLY A 128 -13.78 -3.90 10.69
C GLY A 128 -13.28 -5.00 9.77
N MET A 129 -11.98 -5.32 9.87
CA MET A 129 -11.30 -6.28 9.00
C MET A 129 -12.08 -7.60 8.82
N GLU A 130 -12.61 -8.20 9.88
CA GLU A 130 -13.34 -9.47 9.78
C GLU A 130 -14.62 -9.38 8.94
N GLN A 131 -15.42 -8.32 9.13
CA GLN A 131 -16.63 -8.12 8.34
C GLN A 131 -16.29 -7.82 6.87
N LEU A 132 -15.25 -7.02 6.64
CA LEU A 132 -14.77 -6.69 5.30
C LEU A 132 -14.21 -7.91 4.59
N ALA A 133 -13.37 -8.70 5.26
CA ALA A 133 -12.79 -9.92 4.70
C ALA A 133 -13.88 -10.91 4.27
N ALA A 134 -14.93 -11.08 5.08
CA ALA A 134 -16.07 -11.91 4.73
C ALA A 134 -16.84 -11.37 3.51
N SER A 135 -17.06 -10.05 3.43
CA SER A 135 -17.71 -9.39 2.29
C SER A 135 -16.90 -9.57 1.00
N ILE A 136 -15.61 -9.24 1.04
CA ILE A 136 -14.69 -9.31 -0.12
C ILE A 136 -14.53 -10.76 -0.60
N THR A 137 -14.34 -11.70 0.32
CA THR A 137 -14.24 -13.13 -0.01
C THR A 137 -15.56 -13.66 -0.57
N GLY A 138 -16.69 -13.26 0.02
CA GLY A 138 -18.02 -13.64 -0.45
C GLY A 138 -18.35 -13.10 -1.86
N ALA A 139 -17.71 -12.00 -2.26
CA ALA A 139 -17.78 -11.45 -3.60
C ALA A 139 -16.84 -12.14 -4.61
N GLY A 140 -16.08 -13.15 -4.19
CA GLY A 140 -15.20 -13.94 -5.07
C GLY A 140 -13.73 -13.53 -5.05
N TYR A 141 -13.32 -12.64 -4.14
CA TYR A 141 -11.93 -12.18 -4.02
C TYR A 141 -11.27 -12.80 -2.78
N PRO A 142 -10.60 -13.95 -2.91
CA PRO A 142 -10.07 -14.67 -1.75
C PRO A 142 -8.92 -13.89 -1.09
N GLN A 143 -8.84 -13.97 0.23
CA GLN A 143 -7.66 -13.52 0.97
C GLN A 143 -6.46 -14.39 0.61
N VAL A 144 -5.35 -13.76 0.21
CA VAL A 144 -4.11 -14.46 -0.17
C VAL A 144 -2.93 -14.13 0.73
N VAL A 145 -2.94 -12.95 1.34
CA VAL A 145 -1.90 -12.53 2.29
C VAL A 145 -2.54 -11.89 3.50
N GLN A 146 -1.95 -12.14 4.67
CA GLN A 146 -2.25 -11.44 5.90
C GLN A 146 -0.94 -11.10 6.61
N GLY A 147 -0.89 -9.91 7.20
CA GLY A 147 0.17 -9.54 8.12
C GLY A 147 -0.32 -8.53 9.14
N GLY A 148 0.52 -8.28 10.14
CA GLY A 148 0.12 -7.40 11.22
C GLY A 148 0.82 -7.66 12.53
N ILE A 149 0.61 -6.76 13.48
CA ILE A 149 1.11 -6.85 14.85
C ILE A 149 0.00 -6.37 15.79
N ALA A 150 -0.23 -7.11 16.86
CA ALA A 150 -1.09 -6.71 17.96
C ALA A 150 -0.26 -6.62 19.26
N LEU A 151 -0.30 -5.46 19.91
CA LEU A 151 0.30 -5.18 21.22
C LEU A 151 -0.81 -4.89 22.21
N GLY A 152 -1.50 -5.95 22.63
CA GLY A 152 -2.68 -5.87 23.49
C GLY A 152 -3.74 -4.91 22.92
N ASN A 153 -4.34 -4.09 23.79
CA ASN A 153 -5.33 -3.09 23.38
C ASN A 153 -4.68 -1.76 22.95
N ALA A 154 -3.35 -1.65 23.02
CA ALA A 154 -2.64 -0.40 22.82
C ALA A 154 -2.38 -0.12 21.34
N LEU A 155 -2.00 -1.13 20.55
CA LEU A 155 -1.75 -1.00 19.11
C LEU A 155 -2.19 -2.29 18.41
N SER A 156 -2.93 -2.14 17.32
CA SER A 156 -3.31 -3.21 16.41
C SER A 156 -3.10 -2.72 14.99
N ILE A 157 -2.30 -3.46 14.23
CA ILE A 157 -2.05 -3.29 12.81
C ILE A 157 -2.47 -4.63 12.21
N ASP A 158 -3.53 -4.65 11.40
CA ASP A 158 -3.96 -5.81 10.63
C ASP A 158 -4.11 -5.34 9.18
N PHE A 159 -3.35 -5.96 8.27
CA PHE A 159 -3.49 -5.72 6.85
C PHE A 159 -3.67 -7.05 6.12
N ARG A 160 -4.51 -7.03 5.08
CA ARG A 160 -4.85 -8.23 4.32
C ARG A 160 -4.98 -7.91 2.84
N TYR A 161 -4.43 -8.80 2.02
CA TYR A 161 -4.53 -8.73 0.57
C TYR A 161 -5.59 -9.70 0.07
N PHE A 162 -6.44 -9.21 -0.81
CA PHE A 162 -7.46 -9.97 -1.50
C PHE A 162 -7.17 -10.01 -2.99
N ASP A 163 -7.22 -11.20 -3.57
CA ASP A 163 -6.91 -11.42 -4.97
C ASP A 163 -8.07 -11.02 -5.87
N SER A 164 -7.98 -9.81 -6.42
CA SER A 164 -8.91 -9.29 -7.43
C SER A 164 -8.24 -9.13 -8.80
N ARG A 165 -7.07 -9.75 -9.00
CA ARG A 165 -6.27 -9.56 -10.22
C ARG A 165 -6.93 -10.13 -11.46
N ALA A 166 -7.70 -11.20 -11.33
CA ALA A 166 -8.42 -11.79 -12.45
C ALA A 166 -9.39 -10.80 -13.10
N ASP A 167 -10.03 -9.96 -12.29
CA ASP A 167 -11.03 -8.99 -12.75
C ASP A 167 -10.44 -7.59 -12.96
N ASN A 168 -9.50 -7.18 -12.12
CA ASN A 168 -9.04 -5.78 -12.02
C ASN A 168 -7.54 -5.60 -12.27
N GLY A 169 -6.79 -6.70 -12.41
CA GLY A 169 -5.34 -6.68 -12.67
C GLY A 169 -4.44 -6.35 -11.48
N ILE A 170 -5.00 -6.04 -10.30
CA ILE A 170 -4.27 -5.69 -9.08
C ILE A 170 -4.90 -6.37 -7.85
N TYR A 171 -4.23 -6.33 -6.70
CA TYR A 171 -4.83 -6.75 -5.42
C TYR A 171 -5.60 -5.60 -4.75
N LEU A 172 -6.48 -5.95 -3.81
CA LEU A 172 -6.97 -5.01 -2.80
C LEU A 172 -6.20 -5.24 -1.49
N GLU A 173 -5.68 -4.19 -0.89
CA GLU A 173 -5.16 -4.23 0.48
C GLU A 173 -6.10 -3.46 1.41
N ILE A 174 -6.61 -4.14 2.43
CA ILE A 174 -7.33 -3.49 3.53
C ILE A 174 -6.34 -3.28 4.67
N LEU A 175 -6.30 -2.06 5.22
CA LEU A 175 -5.46 -1.70 6.36
C LEU A 175 -6.35 -1.26 7.53
N ASP A 176 -6.41 -2.07 8.57
CA ASP A 176 -7.10 -1.78 9.83
C ASP A 176 -6.09 -1.49 10.93
N PHE A 177 -5.76 -0.19 11.08
CA PHE A 177 -4.82 0.28 12.09
C PHE A 177 -5.56 0.95 13.24
N SER A 178 -5.19 0.60 14.46
CA SER A 178 -5.68 1.28 15.64
C SER A 178 -4.71 1.39 16.79
N CYS A 179 -4.83 2.48 17.53
CA CYS A 179 -4.12 2.72 18.77
C CYS A 179 -5.15 3.11 19.84
N LEU A 180 -5.12 2.44 20.99
CA LEU A 180 -6.08 2.65 22.09
C LEU A 180 -7.56 2.62 21.62
N GLY A 181 -7.88 1.75 20.66
CA GLY A 181 -9.22 1.61 20.08
C GLY A 181 -9.61 2.66 19.03
N MET A 182 -8.80 3.71 18.83
CA MET A 182 -9.03 4.73 17.80
C MET A 182 -8.33 4.35 16.49
N GLN A 183 -8.96 4.63 15.34
CA GLN A 183 -8.31 4.43 14.04
C GLN A 183 -7.07 5.31 13.93
N LEU A 184 -5.94 4.72 13.57
CA LEU A 184 -4.68 5.44 13.47
C LEU A 184 -4.50 5.96 12.03
N ASN A 185 -4.30 7.28 11.90
CA ASN A 185 -3.90 7.89 10.63
C ASN A 185 -2.37 8.08 10.63
N MET A 186 -1.67 7.41 9.71
CA MET A 186 -0.21 7.49 9.57
C MET A 186 0.25 8.78 8.86
N GLU A 187 -0.66 9.47 8.16
CA GLU A 187 -0.35 10.68 7.38
C GLU A 187 0.35 11.77 8.20
N PRO A 188 -0.14 12.21 9.38
CA PRO A 188 0.50 13.29 10.12
C PRO A 188 1.93 12.95 10.52
N LEU A 189 2.19 11.69 10.85
CA LEU A 189 3.51 11.20 11.27
C LEU A 189 4.49 11.16 10.08
N ILE A 190 4.06 10.62 8.94
CA ILE A 190 4.88 10.59 7.73
C ILE A 190 5.17 12.01 7.24
N ARG A 191 4.17 12.90 7.25
CA ARG A 191 4.35 14.31 6.88
C ARG A 191 5.24 15.07 7.87
N ALA A 192 5.18 14.76 9.17
CA ALA A 192 6.06 15.37 10.17
C ALA A 192 7.52 14.93 9.97
N TYR A 193 7.77 13.63 9.78
CA TYR A 193 9.08 13.09 9.40
C TYR A 193 9.62 13.79 8.14
N SER A 194 8.75 13.92 7.14
CA SER A 194 9.04 14.59 5.87
C SER A 194 9.50 16.04 6.03
N LYS A 195 8.81 16.82 6.87
CA LYS A 195 9.21 18.21 7.18
C LYS A 195 10.58 18.28 7.86
N LEU A 196 10.87 17.35 8.79
CA LEU A 196 12.15 17.31 9.50
C LEU A 196 13.33 16.94 8.59
N LYS A 197 13.13 16.02 7.64
CA LYS A 197 14.15 15.62 6.65
C LYS A 197 14.55 16.79 5.74
N LYS A 198 13.61 17.67 5.35
CA LYS A 198 13.90 18.87 4.54
C LYS A 198 14.72 19.94 5.28
N THR A 199 14.72 19.93 6.61
CA THR A 199 15.43 20.94 7.43
C THR A 199 16.85 20.56 7.84
N LEU A 200 17.29 19.32 7.57
CA LEU A 200 18.64 18.87 7.89
C LEU A 200 19.49 18.87 6.61
N PRO A 201 20.53 19.72 6.50
CA PRO A 201 21.50 19.63 5.42
C PRO A 201 22.37 18.38 5.65
N PHE A 202 22.60 17.62 4.59
CA PHE A 202 23.68 16.62 4.54
C PHE A 202 25.03 17.31 4.40
#